data_AF-A0A9X0B5K8-F1
#
_entry.id   AF-A0A9X0B5K8-F1
#
_cell.length_a   1.000
_cell.length_b   1.000
_cell.length_c   1.000
_cell.angle_alpha   90.00
_cell.angle_beta   90.00
_cell.angle_gamma   90.00
#
_symmetry.space_group_name_H-M   'P 1'
#
loop_
_entity.id
_entity.type
_entity.pdbx_description
1 polymer ?
#
loop_
_entity_poly.entity_id
_entity_poly.type
_entity_poly.pdbx_seq_one_letter_code
_entity_poly.pdbx_strand_id
1 'polypeptide(L)'
;MPLFCYILRVIGTESVAPVERALIEAMHARFPVDHPAEDYDRINHAYDQAMANVYAQFPGDLDVVVLYVDAKMHISQRKMFHALTWFPIETSPVFDIQRLFAKGLQHPYVEKHPGLLHFCVHVWEMSATPVVALPSADYLGGLVPDAGHLHHMPSHIDVLVGDYRRSVASITAAVQADERYLARNGAKNMHSFYRMHNYHSLIYAAMLAGQSNVALENLDSMESSLTEDVLRIESPPLADCLEFFESVRVHIYIQFGQWKETQSTPDSTRQGSVLCHHRNDLLRQEYCPRSNRQCH
;
A
#
# COMPACT_ATOMS: atom_id res chain seq x y z
N MET A 1 22.12 -14.44 3.04
CA MET A 1 22.25 -15.79 2.45
C MET A 1 21.29 -16.88 3.00
N PRO A 2 19.97 -16.64 3.25
CA PRO A 2 19.05 -17.78 3.55
C PRO A 2 17.89 -18.01 2.56
N LEU A 3 17.45 -17.02 1.77
CA LEU A 3 16.32 -17.22 0.82
C LEU A 3 16.68 -18.19 -0.32
N PHE A 4 17.92 -18.10 -0.81
CA PHE A 4 18.43 -18.87 -1.94
C PHE A 4 18.47 -20.39 -1.65
N CYS A 5 18.79 -20.78 -0.43
CA CYS A 5 18.81 -22.19 -0.04
C CYS A 5 17.42 -22.77 0.23
N TYR A 6 16.43 -21.95 0.60
CA TYR A 6 15.08 -22.44 0.91
C TYR A 6 14.31 -22.79 -0.37
N ILE A 7 14.38 -21.93 -1.39
CA ILE A 7 13.70 -22.14 -2.67
C ILE A 7 14.27 -23.34 -3.43
N LEU A 8 15.60 -23.50 -3.48
CA LEU A 8 16.24 -24.67 -4.09
C LEU A 8 15.90 -25.97 -3.34
N ARG A 9 15.66 -25.91 -2.03
CA ARG A 9 15.24 -27.06 -1.23
C ARG A 9 13.80 -27.47 -1.52
N VAL A 10 12.91 -26.52 -1.78
CA VAL A 10 11.51 -26.78 -2.21
C VAL A 10 11.47 -27.41 -3.61
N ILE A 11 12.29 -26.91 -4.55
CA ILE A 11 12.39 -27.47 -5.91
C ILE A 11 12.94 -28.92 -5.90
N GLY A 12 13.76 -29.27 -4.90
CA GLY A 12 14.41 -30.58 -4.80
C GLY A 12 13.57 -31.70 -4.18
N THR A 13 12.42 -31.41 -3.56
CA THR A 13 11.71 -32.41 -2.72
C THR A 13 10.29 -32.76 -3.16
N GLU A 14 9.65 -31.98 -4.04
CA GLU A 14 8.32 -32.27 -4.59
C GLU A 14 8.24 -31.96 -6.10
N SER A 15 7.31 -32.56 -6.83
CA SER A 15 7.09 -32.24 -8.25
C SER A 15 6.42 -30.86 -8.39
N VAL A 16 7.21 -29.81 -8.38
CA VAL A 16 6.76 -28.43 -8.63
C VAL A 16 6.14 -28.34 -10.03
N ALA A 17 4.92 -27.79 -10.14
CA ALA A 17 4.23 -27.63 -11.41
C ALA A 17 5.04 -26.72 -12.35
N PRO A 18 4.94 -26.90 -13.68
CA PRO A 18 5.72 -26.08 -14.63
C PRO A 18 5.53 -24.57 -14.44
N VAL A 19 4.30 -24.11 -14.15
CA VAL A 19 3.99 -22.70 -13.90
C VAL A 19 4.64 -22.18 -12.62
N GLU A 20 4.57 -22.95 -11.53
CA GLU A 20 5.19 -22.59 -10.25
C GLU A 20 6.71 -22.48 -10.38
N ARG A 21 7.34 -23.40 -11.12
CA ARG A 21 8.78 -23.34 -11.40
C ARG A 21 9.16 -22.08 -12.16
N ALA A 22 8.42 -21.75 -13.22
CA ALA A 22 8.67 -20.55 -14.02
C ALA A 22 8.48 -19.26 -13.20
N LEU A 23 7.47 -19.22 -12.32
CA LEU A 23 7.27 -18.09 -11.39
C LEU A 23 8.40 -17.98 -10.37
N ILE A 24 8.83 -19.09 -9.78
CA ILE A 24 9.97 -19.12 -8.85
C ILE A 24 11.23 -18.59 -9.55
N GLU A 25 11.49 -19.02 -10.78
CA GLU A 25 12.61 -18.53 -11.58
C GLU A 25 12.50 -17.02 -11.84
N ALA A 26 11.31 -16.48 -12.13
CA ALA A 26 11.09 -15.05 -12.30
C ALA A 26 11.29 -14.24 -11.01
N MET A 27 10.99 -14.81 -9.83
CA MET A 27 11.20 -14.16 -8.54
C MET A 27 12.69 -13.87 -8.26
N HIS A 28 13.61 -14.63 -8.84
CA HIS A 28 15.04 -14.32 -8.76
C HIS A 28 15.41 -13.00 -9.44
N ALA A 29 14.68 -12.60 -10.49
CA ALA A 29 14.85 -11.30 -11.11
C ALA A 29 14.26 -10.18 -10.24
N ARG A 30 13.17 -10.44 -9.52
CA ARG A 30 12.51 -9.46 -8.63
C ARG A 30 13.33 -9.15 -7.38
N PHE A 31 13.90 -10.18 -6.76
CA PHE A 31 14.68 -10.10 -5.53
C PHE A 31 16.06 -10.74 -5.70
N PRO A 32 16.97 -10.10 -6.46
CA PRO A 32 18.29 -10.66 -6.74
C PRO A 32 19.23 -10.63 -5.53
N VAL A 33 18.91 -9.82 -4.51
CA VAL A 33 19.69 -9.60 -3.29
C VAL A 33 18.78 -9.61 -2.06
N ASP A 34 19.36 -9.86 -0.88
CA ASP A 34 18.65 -9.94 0.41
C ASP A 34 18.75 -8.66 1.27
N HIS A 35 19.11 -7.54 0.64
CA HIS A 35 19.19 -6.20 1.22
C HIS A 35 18.56 -5.18 0.25
N PRO A 36 18.21 -3.97 0.70
CA PRO A 36 17.69 -2.94 -0.18
C PRO A 36 18.59 -2.72 -1.39
N ALA A 37 18.02 -2.78 -2.59
CA ALA A 37 18.78 -2.60 -3.81
C ALA A 37 19.13 -1.14 -4.06
N GLU A 38 20.27 -0.88 -4.69
CA GLU A 38 20.70 0.46 -5.09
C GLU A 38 19.99 0.94 -6.37
N ASP A 39 19.67 0.01 -7.28
CA ASP A 39 19.08 0.30 -8.60
C ASP A 39 17.81 -0.54 -8.80
N TYR A 40 16.68 0.00 -8.33
CA TYR A 40 15.37 -0.62 -8.51
C TYR A 40 14.89 -0.57 -9.95
N ASP A 41 15.29 0.42 -10.75
CA ASP A 41 14.85 0.53 -12.14
C ASP A 41 15.34 -0.66 -12.97
N ARG A 42 16.63 -1.00 -12.85
CA ARG A 42 17.20 -2.19 -13.51
C ARG A 42 16.53 -3.48 -13.05
N ILE A 43 16.22 -3.61 -11.76
CA ILE A 43 15.55 -4.79 -11.19
C ILE A 43 14.11 -4.90 -11.70
N ASN A 44 13.37 -3.79 -11.73
CA ASN A 44 12.00 -3.75 -12.22
C ASN A 44 11.94 -4.15 -13.71
N HIS A 45 12.86 -3.66 -14.53
CA HIS A 45 12.96 -4.06 -15.93
C HIS A 45 13.35 -5.54 -16.11
N ALA A 46 14.26 -6.07 -15.28
CA ALA A 46 14.60 -7.49 -15.31
C ALA A 46 13.41 -8.38 -14.93
N TYR A 47 12.61 -7.97 -13.94
CA TYR A 47 11.40 -8.68 -13.54
C TYR A 47 10.30 -8.63 -14.61
N ASP A 48 10.06 -7.48 -15.26
CA ASP A 48 9.13 -7.38 -16.41
C ASP A 48 9.54 -8.33 -17.54
N GLN A 49 10.83 -8.39 -17.88
CA GLN A 49 11.35 -9.33 -18.89
C GLN A 49 11.17 -10.80 -18.47
N ALA A 50 11.45 -11.13 -17.21
CA ALA A 50 11.26 -12.48 -16.70
C ALA A 50 9.78 -12.90 -16.76
N MET A 51 8.87 -12.03 -16.28
CA MET A 51 7.43 -12.30 -16.30
C MET A 51 6.85 -12.32 -17.72
N ALA A 52 7.42 -11.58 -18.67
CA ALA A 52 7.05 -11.69 -20.08
C ALA A 52 7.29 -13.12 -20.61
N ASN A 53 8.40 -13.75 -20.23
CA ASN A 53 8.71 -15.14 -20.61
C ASN A 53 7.77 -16.15 -19.93
N VAL A 54 7.37 -15.91 -18.68
CA VAL A 54 6.39 -16.75 -17.98
C VAL A 54 5.02 -16.63 -18.63
N TYR A 55 4.57 -15.40 -18.90
CA TYR A 55 3.29 -15.14 -19.57
C TYR A 55 3.22 -15.76 -20.98
N ALA A 56 4.33 -15.75 -21.73
CA ALA A 56 4.38 -16.41 -23.03
C ALA A 56 4.14 -17.94 -22.95
N GLN A 57 4.57 -18.57 -21.85
CA GLN A 57 4.38 -20.01 -21.62
C GLN A 57 3.00 -20.33 -21.04
N PHE A 58 2.45 -19.45 -20.20
CA PHE A 58 1.21 -19.67 -19.46
C PHE A 58 0.19 -18.51 -19.64
N PRO A 59 -0.20 -18.14 -20.88
CA PRO A 59 -0.97 -16.92 -21.13
C PRO A 59 -2.45 -16.99 -20.73
N GLY A 60 -2.91 -18.15 -20.24
CA GLY A 60 -4.27 -18.39 -19.76
C GLY A 60 -4.39 -18.51 -18.24
N ASP A 61 -3.26 -18.54 -17.54
CA ASP A 61 -3.22 -18.59 -16.08
C ASP A 61 -3.42 -17.16 -15.52
N LEU A 62 -4.45 -16.96 -14.71
CA LEU A 62 -4.80 -15.63 -14.21
C LEU A 62 -3.80 -15.09 -13.17
N ASP A 63 -3.14 -15.96 -12.42
CA ASP A 63 -2.07 -15.57 -11.49
C ASP A 63 -0.85 -15.09 -12.27
N VAL A 64 -0.51 -15.77 -13.38
CA VAL A 64 0.55 -15.31 -14.29
C VAL A 64 0.18 -13.98 -14.96
N VAL A 65 -1.07 -13.82 -15.41
CA VAL A 65 -1.56 -12.55 -15.99
C VAL A 65 -1.38 -11.41 -15.00
N VAL A 66 -1.83 -11.57 -13.75
CA VAL A 66 -1.76 -10.49 -12.75
C VAL A 66 -0.33 -10.20 -12.31
N LEU A 67 0.52 -11.22 -12.12
CA LEU A 67 1.93 -11.00 -11.79
C LEU A 67 2.70 -10.34 -12.92
N TYR A 68 2.31 -10.57 -14.18
CA TYR A 68 2.90 -9.84 -15.30
C TYR A 68 2.42 -8.38 -15.36
N VAL A 69 1.15 -8.12 -15.04
CA VAL A 69 0.65 -6.75 -14.84
C VAL A 69 1.43 -6.04 -13.73
N ASP A 70 1.62 -6.69 -12.58
CA ASP A 70 2.42 -6.16 -11.47
C ASP A 70 3.84 -5.77 -11.92
N ALA A 71 4.52 -6.67 -12.65
CA ALA A 71 5.84 -6.41 -13.19
C ALA A 71 5.87 -5.18 -14.12
N LYS A 72 4.84 -5.02 -14.96
CA LYS A 72 4.69 -3.83 -15.82
C LYS A 72 4.38 -2.56 -15.04
N MET A 73 3.61 -2.65 -13.96
CA MET A 73 3.35 -1.48 -13.12
C MET A 73 4.63 -1.00 -12.43
N HIS A 74 5.54 -1.91 -12.07
CA HIS A 74 6.82 -1.57 -11.46
C HIS A 74 7.77 -0.77 -12.36
N ILE A 75 7.76 -0.97 -13.68
CA ILE A 75 8.58 -0.15 -14.61
C ILE A 75 8.01 1.25 -14.85
N SER A 76 6.79 1.55 -14.40
CA SER A 76 6.11 2.84 -14.62
C SER A 76 5.28 3.26 -13.42
N GLN A 77 5.83 3.11 -12.22
CA GLN A 77 5.16 3.47 -10.96
C GLN A 77 4.70 4.92 -10.99
N ARG A 78 3.38 5.13 -10.87
CA ARG A 78 2.72 6.44 -10.94
C ARG A 78 3.02 7.24 -12.23
N LYS A 79 3.43 6.55 -13.31
CA LYS A 79 3.78 7.11 -14.63
C LYS A 79 3.01 6.45 -15.78
N MET A 80 1.89 5.80 -15.48
CA MET A 80 0.99 5.22 -16.50
C MET A 80 -0.02 6.24 -17.05
N PHE A 81 -0.39 7.23 -16.24
CA PHE A 81 -1.32 8.29 -16.58
C PHE A 81 -0.72 9.65 -16.20
N HIS A 82 -1.04 10.68 -16.97
CA HIS A 82 -0.62 12.06 -16.68
C HIS A 82 -1.33 12.58 -15.42
N ALA A 83 -0.59 13.11 -14.44
CA ALA A 83 -1.15 13.54 -13.16
C ALA A 83 -2.21 14.66 -13.23
N LEU A 84 -2.19 15.48 -14.29
CA LEU A 84 -3.14 16.60 -14.46
C LEU A 84 -4.31 16.27 -15.38
N THR A 85 -4.06 15.51 -16.45
CA THR A 85 -5.06 15.21 -17.47
C THR A 85 -5.69 13.84 -17.31
N TRP A 86 -5.06 12.96 -16.52
CA TRP A 86 -5.48 11.58 -16.27
C TRP A 86 -5.50 10.70 -17.52
N PHE A 87 -4.95 11.19 -18.64
CA PHE A 87 -4.85 10.44 -19.89
C PHE A 87 -3.66 9.48 -19.86
N PRO A 88 -3.74 8.34 -20.57
CA PRO A 88 -2.65 7.38 -20.66
C PRO A 88 -1.38 8.02 -21.22
N ILE A 89 -0.23 7.68 -20.64
CA ILE A 89 1.08 8.06 -21.17
C ILE A 89 1.48 7.01 -22.21
N GLU A 90 1.59 7.39 -23.48
CA GLU A 90 1.81 6.46 -24.59
C GLU A 90 3.12 5.67 -24.51
N THR A 91 4.16 6.25 -23.90
CA THR A 91 5.46 5.59 -23.69
C THR A 91 5.48 4.64 -22.49
N SER A 92 4.41 4.60 -21.70
CA SER A 92 4.26 3.70 -20.55
C SER A 92 3.61 2.36 -20.99
N PRO A 93 3.67 1.31 -20.17
CA PRO A 93 3.06 0.01 -20.49
C PRO A 93 1.53 0.01 -20.33
N VAL A 94 0.88 1.16 -20.13
CA VAL A 94 -0.56 1.27 -19.83
C VAL A 94 -1.43 0.53 -20.85
N PHE A 95 -1.14 0.62 -22.14
CA PHE A 95 -1.93 -0.05 -23.18
C PHE A 95 -1.68 -1.57 -23.22
N ASP A 96 -0.49 -2.04 -22.86
CA ASP A 96 -0.23 -3.47 -22.69
C ASP A 96 -1.03 -4.03 -21.52
N ILE A 97 -1.01 -3.32 -20.39
CA ILE A 97 -1.76 -3.68 -19.19
C ILE A 97 -3.26 -3.72 -19.47
N GLN A 98 -3.80 -2.69 -20.16
CA GLN A 98 -5.21 -2.67 -20.55
C GLN A 98 -5.60 -3.86 -21.43
N ARG A 99 -4.73 -4.29 -22.35
CA ARG A 99 -4.96 -5.51 -23.16
C ARG A 99 -4.96 -6.78 -22.32
N LEU A 100 -4.04 -6.90 -21.36
CA LEU A 100 -4.00 -8.04 -20.43
C LEU A 100 -5.29 -8.15 -19.62
N PHE A 101 -5.78 -7.02 -19.09
CA PHE A 101 -7.06 -6.99 -18.38
C PHE A 101 -8.26 -7.26 -19.28
N ALA A 102 -8.29 -6.71 -20.49
CA ALA A 102 -9.39 -6.95 -21.43
C ALA A 102 -9.58 -8.46 -21.70
N LYS A 103 -8.50 -9.25 -21.69
CA LYS A 103 -8.55 -10.71 -21.78
C LYS A 103 -8.85 -11.37 -20.43
N GLY A 104 -8.15 -11.00 -19.36
CA GLY A 104 -8.28 -11.61 -18.05
C GLY A 104 -9.68 -11.46 -17.44
N LEU A 105 -10.30 -10.29 -17.60
CA LEU A 105 -11.63 -9.99 -17.07
C LEU A 105 -12.77 -10.73 -17.80
N GLN A 106 -12.49 -11.37 -18.95
CA GLN A 106 -13.45 -12.25 -19.64
C GLN A 106 -13.43 -13.68 -19.10
N HIS A 107 -12.50 -14.01 -18.20
CA HIS A 107 -12.38 -15.37 -17.68
C HIS A 107 -13.57 -15.72 -16.78
N PRO A 108 -14.16 -16.94 -16.89
CA PRO A 108 -15.37 -17.32 -16.12
C PRO A 108 -15.22 -17.25 -14.60
N TYR A 109 -13.98 -17.30 -14.09
CA TYR A 109 -13.67 -17.25 -12.67
C TYR A 109 -13.19 -15.87 -12.18
N VAL A 110 -13.28 -14.83 -13.00
CA VAL A 110 -12.80 -13.47 -12.68
C VAL A 110 -13.33 -12.95 -11.33
N GLU A 111 -14.62 -13.16 -11.04
CA GLU A 111 -15.30 -12.63 -9.84
C GLU A 111 -14.72 -13.20 -8.54
N LYS A 112 -13.95 -14.29 -8.62
CA LYS A 112 -13.35 -14.97 -7.46
C LYS A 112 -11.84 -14.85 -7.43
N HIS A 113 -11.25 -14.04 -8.30
CA HIS A 113 -9.80 -13.92 -8.42
C HIS A 113 -9.30 -12.61 -7.78
N PRO A 114 -8.92 -12.60 -6.50
CA PRO A 114 -8.64 -11.37 -5.75
C PRO A 114 -7.50 -10.55 -6.38
N GLY A 115 -6.42 -11.21 -6.85
CA GLY A 115 -5.30 -10.51 -7.48
C GLY A 115 -5.73 -9.71 -8.72
N LEU A 116 -6.35 -10.36 -9.70
CA LEU A 116 -6.82 -9.70 -10.92
C LEU A 116 -7.77 -8.52 -10.62
N LEU A 117 -8.73 -8.70 -9.71
CA LEU A 117 -9.67 -7.64 -9.31
C LEU A 117 -8.94 -6.47 -8.62
N HIS A 118 -8.01 -6.78 -7.71
CA HIS A 118 -7.20 -5.81 -6.97
C HIS A 118 -6.34 -4.95 -7.90
N PHE A 119 -5.58 -5.57 -8.79
CA PHE A 119 -4.72 -4.81 -9.72
C PHE A 119 -5.54 -4.04 -10.77
N CYS A 120 -6.73 -4.52 -11.13
CA CYS A 120 -7.65 -3.76 -11.98
C CYS A 120 -8.04 -2.44 -11.29
N VAL A 121 -8.33 -2.45 -10.00
CA VAL A 121 -8.58 -1.21 -9.24
C VAL A 121 -7.36 -0.27 -9.30
N HIS A 122 -6.17 -0.76 -8.96
CA HIS A 122 -4.96 0.09 -8.94
C HIS A 122 -4.57 0.69 -10.28
N VAL A 123 -4.84 0.00 -11.39
CA VAL A 123 -4.52 0.55 -12.71
C VAL A 123 -5.45 1.71 -13.04
N TRP A 124 -6.76 1.56 -12.78
CA TRP A 124 -7.74 2.56 -13.19
C TRP A 124 -7.95 3.70 -12.18
N GLU A 125 -7.50 3.58 -10.93
CA GLU A 125 -7.60 4.65 -9.92
C GLU A 125 -6.87 5.95 -10.33
N MET A 126 -5.86 5.85 -11.18
CA MET A 126 -5.11 7.00 -11.70
C MET A 126 -5.58 7.45 -13.08
N SER A 127 -6.66 6.87 -13.62
CA SER A 127 -7.12 7.11 -14.98
C SER A 127 -8.23 8.16 -15.05
N ALA A 128 -8.47 8.70 -16.25
CA ALA A 128 -9.63 9.54 -16.55
C ALA A 128 -10.96 8.75 -16.58
N THR A 129 -10.91 7.41 -16.49
CA THR A 129 -12.06 6.51 -16.62
C THR A 129 -12.13 5.47 -15.49
N PRO A 130 -12.09 5.88 -14.21
CA PRO A 130 -12.08 4.96 -13.07
C PRO A 130 -13.32 4.05 -13.03
N VAL A 131 -14.44 4.51 -13.61
CA VAL A 131 -15.70 3.76 -13.77
C VAL A 131 -15.52 2.38 -14.41
N VAL A 132 -14.47 2.18 -15.22
CA VAL A 132 -14.17 0.89 -15.86
C VAL A 132 -13.88 -0.20 -14.82
N ALA A 133 -13.29 0.16 -13.67
CA ALA A 133 -12.96 -0.77 -12.60
C ALA A 133 -14.06 -0.96 -11.55
N LEU A 134 -15.23 -0.31 -11.69
CA LEU A 134 -16.34 -0.49 -10.75
C LEU A 134 -16.77 -1.95 -10.57
N PRO A 135 -16.98 -2.75 -11.64
CA PRO A 135 -17.31 -4.17 -11.47
C PRO A 135 -16.22 -4.93 -10.70
N SER A 136 -14.95 -4.63 -10.97
CA SER A 136 -13.84 -5.26 -10.25
C SER A 136 -13.83 -4.89 -8.76
N ALA A 137 -14.10 -3.62 -8.44
CA ALA A 137 -14.26 -3.14 -7.07
C ALA A 137 -15.44 -3.82 -6.36
N ASP A 138 -16.56 -3.99 -7.05
CA ASP A 138 -17.76 -4.66 -6.51
C ASP A 138 -17.47 -6.11 -6.14
N TYR A 139 -16.84 -6.88 -7.04
CA TYR A 139 -16.50 -8.28 -6.79
C TYR A 139 -15.44 -8.45 -5.70
N LEU A 140 -14.49 -7.51 -5.60
CA LEU A 140 -13.43 -7.59 -4.60
C LEU A 140 -13.96 -7.37 -3.18
N GLY A 141 -15.02 -6.58 -3.03
CA GLY A 141 -15.67 -6.29 -1.76
C GLY A 141 -16.10 -7.57 -1.02
N GLY A 142 -15.41 -7.90 0.07
CA GLY A 142 -15.74 -9.06 0.90
C GLY A 142 -15.21 -10.40 0.40
N LEU A 143 -14.46 -10.43 -0.71
CA LEU A 143 -13.91 -11.67 -1.26
C LEU A 143 -12.84 -12.31 -0.35
N VAL A 144 -12.08 -11.48 0.37
CA VAL A 144 -11.03 -11.92 1.31
C VAL A 144 -11.25 -11.23 2.67
N PRO A 145 -12.14 -11.78 3.53
CA PRO A 145 -12.69 -11.07 4.70
C PRO A 145 -11.69 -10.58 5.75
N ASP A 146 -10.54 -11.25 5.87
CA ASP A 146 -9.50 -10.92 6.84
C ASP A 146 -8.36 -10.09 6.23
N ALA A 147 -8.46 -9.70 4.96
CA ALA A 147 -7.51 -8.81 4.30
C ALA A 147 -8.05 -7.37 4.30
N GLY A 148 -7.72 -6.58 5.34
CA GLY A 148 -8.14 -5.19 5.46
C GLY A 148 -7.82 -4.36 4.21
N HIS A 149 -6.61 -4.54 3.64
CA HIS A 149 -6.22 -3.94 2.37
C HIS A 149 -7.21 -4.23 1.22
N LEU A 150 -7.62 -5.49 1.04
CA LEU A 150 -8.55 -5.84 -0.05
C LEU A 150 -9.98 -5.35 0.20
N HIS A 151 -10.39 -5.20 1.48
CA HIS A 151 -11.62 -4.51 1.82
C HIS A 151 -11.57 -3.00 1.53
N HIS A 152 -10.40 -2.39 1.67
CA HIS A 152 -10.17 -0.97 1.42
C HIS A 152 -10.14 -0.65 -0.09
N MET A 153 -9.61 -1.56 -0.91
CA MET A 153 -9.40 -1.35 -2.35
C MET A 153 -10.62 -0.79 -3.11
N PRO A 154 -11.86 -1.29 -2.95
CA PRO A 154 -13.02 -0.73 -3.65
C PRO A 154 -13.20 0.78 -3.47
N SER A 155 -12.81 1.31 -2.30
CA SER A 155 -12.92 2.73 -1.95
C SER A 155 -12.16 3.65 -2.90
N HIS A 156 -11.08 3.15 -3.53
CA HIS A 156 -10.27 3.89 -4.49
C HIS A 156 -11.07 4.26 -5.74
N ILE A 157 -12.00 3.41 -6.17
CA ILE A 157 -12.91 3.73 -7.28
C ILE A 157 -14.13 4.48 -6.77
N ASP A 158 -14.72 4.06 -5.65
CA ASP A 158 -15.94 4.65 -5.08
C ASP A 158 -15.79 6.17 -4.86
N VAL A 159 -14.65 6.61 -4.32
CA VAL A 159 -14.38 8.04 -4.08
C VAL A 159 -14.28 8.83 -5.39
N LEU A 160 -13.68 8.25 -6.43
CA LEU A 160 -13.47 8.91 -7.73
C LEU A 160 -14.77 9.05 -8.52
N VAL A 161 -15.73 8.14 -8.32
CA VAL A 161 -17.08 8.24 -8.92
C VAL A 161 -18.07 8.99 -8.02
N GLY A 162 -17.62 9.47 -6.85
CA GLY A 162 -18.43 10.26 -5.92
C GLY A 162 -19.38 9.45 -5.02
N ASP A 163 -19.27 8.12 -4.95
CA ASP A 163 -20.05 7.31 -4.01
C ASP A 163 -19.32 7.19 -2.66
N TYR A 164 -19.27 8.29 -1.93
CA TYR A 164 -18.61 8.35 -0.62
C TYR A 164 -19.27 7.42 0.42
N ARG A 165 -20.55 7.10 0.26
CA ARG A 165 -21.26 6.15 1.14
C ARG A 165 -20.69 4.74 0.99
N ARG A 166 -20.44 4.29 -0.24
CA ARG A 166 -19.78 2.99 -0.48
C ARG A 166 -18.33 2.99 0.01
N SER A 167 -17.60 4.09 -0.19
CA SER A 167 -16.25 4.28 0.33
C SER A 167 -16.20 4.14 1.86
N VAL A 168 -17.08 4.83 2.60
CA VAL A 168 -17.18 4.69 4.06
C VAL A 168 -17.47 3.23 4.46
N ALA A 169 -18.39 2.55 3.76
CA ALA A 169 -18.78 1.18 4.09
C ALA A 169 -17.63 0.17 3.88
N SER A 170 -16.93 0.24 2.74
CA SER A 170 -15.82 -0.67 2.42
C SER A 170 -14.63 -0.47 3.35
N ILE A 171 -14.26 0.79 3.63
CA ILE A 171 -13.15 1.09 4.54
C ILE A 171 -13.51 0.76 6.00
N THR A 172 -14.78 0.90 6.41
CA THR A 172 -15.22 0.44 7.74
C THR A 172 -15.00 -1.07 7.91
N ALA A 173 -15.31 -1.87 6.88
CA ALA A 173 -15.01 -3.31 6.90
C ALA A 173 -13.50 -3.59 6.94
N ALA A 174 -12.69 -2.76 6.27
CA ALA A 174 -11.23 -2.83 6.32
C ALA A 174 -10.70 -2.59 7.74
N VAL A 175 -11.14 -1.50 8.40
CA VAL A 175 -10.79 -1.19 9.79
C VAL A 175 -11.18 -2.35 10.72
N GLN A 176 -12.36 -2.93 10.55
CA GLN A 176 -12.77 -4.09 11.34
C GLN A 176 -11.87 -5.33 11.14
N ALA A 177 -11.36 -5.56 9.93
CA ALA A 177 -10.39 -6.62 9.67
C ALA A 177 -9.04 -6.34 10.34
N ASP A 178 -8.57 -5.09 10.26
CA ASP A 178 -7.33 -4.67 10.88
C ASP A 178 -7.37 -4.73 12.41
N GLU A 179 -8.52 -4.41 13.02
CA GLU A 179 -8.72 -4.55 14.47
C GLU A 179 -8.66 -6.02 14.91
N ARG A 180 -9.19 -6.95 14.10
CA ARG A 180 -9.01 -8.40 14.35
C ARG A 180 -7.54 -8.81 14.24
N TYR A 181 -6.79 -8.24 13.29
CA TYR A 181 -5.36 -8.48 13.16
C TYR A 181 -4.59 -7.94 14.38
N LEU A 182 -4.89 -6.69 14.80
CA LEU A 182 -4.30 -6.04 15.97
C LEU A 182 -4.49 -6.89 17.23
N ALA A 183 -5.71 -7.37 17.47
CA ALA A 183 -6.03 -8.20 18.63
C ALA A 183 -5.22 -9.50 18.69
N ARG A 184 -4.80 -10.04 17.53
CA ARG A 184 -4.04 -11.30 17.43
C ARG A 184 -2.53 -11.10 17.43
N ASN A 185 -2.03 -10.02 16.80
CA ASN A 185 -0.61 -9.86 16.48
C ASN A 185 0.04 -8.65 17.17
N GLY A 186 -0.74 -7.79 17.82
CA GLY A 186 -0.28 -6.56 18.43
C GLY A 186 0.06 -5.45 17.42
N ALA A 187 0.40 -4.26 17.95
CA ALA A 187 0.62 -3.05 17.15
C ALA A 187 2.09 -2.84 16.71
N LYS A 188 3.03 -3.65 17.19
CA LYS A 188 4.49 -3.42 17.04
C LYS A 188 5.06 -4.02 15.76
N ASN A 189 4.45 -3.71 14.62
CA ASN A 189 4.82 -4.24 13.31
C ASN A 189 4.35 -3.28 12.19
N MET A 190 4.82 -3.52 10.95
CA MET A 190 4.45 -2.70 9.79
C MET A 190 2.95 -2.70 9.47
N HIS A 191 2.16 -3.66 9.98
CA HIS A 191 0.72 -3.65 9.77
C HIS A 191 0.05 -2.43 10.41
N SER A 192 0.66 -1.83 11.44
CA SER A 192 0.15 -0.58 12.01
C SER A 192 0.12 0.56 10.99
N PHE A 193 1.04 0.61 10.03
CA PHE A 193 0.97 1.59 8.94
C PHE A 193 -0.28 1.41 8.08
N TYR A 194 -0.55 0.18 7.63
CA TYR A 194 -1.73 -0.12 6.82
C TYR A 194 -3.04 0.12 7.59
N ARG A 195 -3.04 -0.18 8.90
CA ARG A 195 -4.17 0.14 9.78
C ARG A 195 -4.42 1.65 9.88
N MET A 196 -3.37 2.43 10.10
CA MET A 196 -3.51 3.89 10.15
C MET A 196 -3.92 4.47 8.80
N HIS A 197 -3.45 3.89 7.69
CA HIS A 197 -3.92 4.23 6.34
C HIS A 197 -5.43 4.00 6.21
N ASN A 198 -5.95 2.86 6.66
CA ASN A 198 -7.40 2.59 6.61
C ASN A 198 -8.21 3.53 7.50
N TYR A 199 -7.74 3.84 8.72
CA TYR A 199 -8.37 4.88 9.55
C TYR A 199 -8.40 6.23 8.84
N HIS A 200 -7.24 6.68 8.34
CA HIS A 200 -7.10 7.95 7.64
C HIS A 200 -8.02 8.04 6.42
N SER A 201 -8.08 6.99 5.60
CA SER A 201 -8.98 6.93 4.46
C SER A 201 -10.45 6.96 4.88
N LEU A 202 -10.83 6.27 5.96
CA LEU A 202 -12.20 6.32 6.48
C LEU A 202 -12.58 7.72 6.97
N ILE A 203 -11.67 8.39 7.67
CA ILE A 203 -11.85 9.78 8.13
C ILE A 203 -12.11 10.71 6.94
N TYR A 204 -11.32 10.58 5.87
CA TYR A 204 -11.50 11.40 4.66
C TYR A 204 -12.77 11.05 3.88
N ALA A 205 -13.10 9.77 3.73
CA ALA A 205 -14.36 9.35 3.12
C ALA A 205 -15.57 9.88 3.90
N ALA A 206 -15.51 9.83 5.24
CA ALA A 206 -16.54 10.38 6.12
C ALA A 206 -16.64 11.92 5.98
N MET A 207 -15.52 12.63 5.90
CA MET A 207 -15.50 14.07 5.63
C MET A 207 -16.18 14.42 4.29
N LEU A 208 -15.87 13.68 3.22
CA LEU A 208 -16.49 13.86 1.90
C LEU A 208 -17.98 13.50 1.91
N ALA A 209 -18.37 12.52 2.71
CA ALA A 209 -19.77 12.14 2.94
C ALA A 209 -20.53 13.08 3.89
N GLY A 210 -19.88 14.10 4.47
CA GLY A 210 -20.49 15.02 5.44
C GLY A 210 -20.76 14.39 6.82
N GLN A 211 -20.08 13.31 7.17
CA GLN A 211 -20.30 12.52 8.40
C GLN A 211 -19.27 12.89 9.48
N SER A 212 -19.44 14.04 10.12
CA SER A 212 -18.49 14.55 11.13
C SER A 212 -18.26 13.60 12.30
N ASN A 213 -19.32 12.97 12.81
CA ASN A 213 -19.23 12.08 13.97
C ASN A 213 -18.40 10.84 13.64
N VAL A 214 -18.64 10.22 12.48
CA VAL A 214 -17.87 9.06 12.01
C VAL A 214 -16.39 9.42 11.85
N ALA A 215 -16.10 10.61 11.31
CA ALA A 215 -14.73 11.09 11.17
C ALA A 215 -14.03 11.27 12.52
N LEU A 216 -14.69 11.90 13.50
CA LEU A 216 -14.12 12.12 14.85
C LEU A 216 -13.94 10.82 15.63
N GLU A 217 -14.92 9.91 15.60
CA GLU A 217 -14.83 8.62 16.30
C GLU A 217 -13.67 7.75 15.79
N ASN A 218 -13.45 7.75 14.46
CA ASN A 218 -12.33 7.02 13.86
C ASN A 218 -10.99 7.73 14.08
N LEU A 219 -10.98 9.06 14.14
CA LEU A 219 -9.79 9.81 14.53
C LEU A 219 -9.36 9.49 15.96
N ASP A 220 -10.29 9.45 16.92
CA ASP A 220 -9.97 9.11 18.31
C ASP A 220 -9.37 7.69 18.41
N SER A 221 -9.89 6.75 17.59
CA SER A 221 -9.34 5.40 17.47
C SER A 221 -7.94 5.38 16.83
N MET A 222 -7.70 6.25 15.84
CA MET A 222 -6.41 6.40 15.18
C MET A 222 -5.37 6.99 16.14
N GLU A 223 -5.66 8.11 16.80
CA GLU A 223 -4.73 8.75 17.76
C GLU A 223 -4.43 7.84 18.96
N SER A 224 -5.43 7.11 19.49
CA SER A 224 -5.19 6.15 20.58
C SER A 224 -4.30 4.96 20.17
N SER A 225 -4.19 4.68 18.87
CA SER A 225 -3.25 3.67 18.34
C SER A 225 -1.81 4.16 18.23
N LEU A 226 -1.57 5.47 18.23
CA LEU A 226 -0.26 6.09 18.08
C LEU A 226 0.42 6.30 19.44
N THR A 227 0.57 5.20 20.18
CA THR A 227 1.19 5.25 21.50
C THR A 227 2.70 5.50 21.40
N GLU A 228 3.25 6.14 22.43
CA GLU A 228 4.69 6.42 22.55
C GLU A 228 5.56 5.16 22.36
N ASP A 229 5.14 4.02 22.89
CA ASP A 229 5.88 2.76 22.77
C ASP A 229 5.80 2.11 21.38
N VAL A 230 4.81 2.48 20.56
CA VAL A 230 4.74 2.14 19.13
C VAL A 230 5.65 3.07 18.33
N LEU A 231 5.59 4.38 18.58
CA LEU A 231 6.38 5.38 17.87
C LEU A 231 7.89 5.25 18.14
N ARG A 232 8.29 4.74 19.31
CA ARG A 232 9.70 4.46 19.65
C ARG A 232 10.32 3.23 18.97
N ILE A 233 9.58 2.50 18.14
CA ILE A 233 10.14 1.33 17.43
C ILE A 233 11.07 1.82 16.31
N GLU A 234 12.34 1.45 16.41
CA GLU A 234 13.39 1.84 15.45
C GLU A 234 13.49 0.87 14.26
N SER A 235 13.03 -0.37 14.42
CA SER A 235 13.04 -1.37 13.36
C SER A 235 11.78 -2.24 13.41
N PRO A 236 10.84 -2.07 12.45
CA PRO A 236 10.82 -1.00 11.43
C PRO A 236 10.70 0.40 12.07
N PRO A 237 11.22 1.47 11.45
CA PRO A 237 11.14 2.82 12.01
C PRO A 237 9.71 3.36 11.92
N LEU A 238 8.88 3.05 12.93
CA LEU A 238 7.44 3.34 12.87
C LEU A 238 7.14 4.83 13.01
N ALA A 239 7.94 5.58 13.78
CA ALA A 239 7.87 7.04 13.83
C ALA A 239 7.83 7.67 12.43
N ASP A 240 8.78 7.31 11.58
CA ASP A 240 8.93 7.85 10.22
C ASP A 240 7.69 7.60 9.34
N CYS A 241 6.95 6.52 9.62
CA CYS A 241 5.79 6.13 8.83
C CYS A 241 4.45 6.61 9.44
N LEU A 242 4.41 6.91 10.74
CA LEU A 242 3.17 7.13 11.47
C LEU A 242 2.97 8.57 11.95
N GLU A 243 4.03 9.35 12.11
CA GLU A 243 3.97 10.68 12.74
C GLU A 243 3.00 11.64 12.04
N PHE A 244 2.82 11.51 10.72
CA PHE A 244 1.96 12.43 9.97
C PHE A 244 0.47 12.26 10.30
N PHE A 245 0.05 11.09 10.79
CA PHE A 245 -1.36 10.83 11.14
C PHE A 245 -1.82 11.65 12.36
N GLU A 246 -0.90 12.12 13.21
CA GLU A 246 -1.18 13.03 14.34
C GLU A 246 -1.76 14.37 13.89
N SER A 247 -1.56 14.76 12.62
CA SER A 247 -2.02 16.05 12.11
C SER A 247 -3.50 16.06 11.66
N VAL A 248 -4.17 14.90 11.61
CA VAL A 248 -5.44 14.75 10.89
C VAL A 248 -6.61 15.49 11.58
N ARG A 249 -6.54 15.69 12.90
CA ARG A 249 -7.61 16.37 13.67
C ARG A 249 -7.98 17.74 13.14
N VAL A 250 -6.97 18.55 12.79
CA VAL A 250 -7.21 19.91 12.28
C VAL A 250 -7.93 19.89 10.93
N HIS A 251 -7.73 18.85 10.11
CA HIS A 251 -8.42 18.72 8.83
C HIS A 251 -9.93 18.55 9.03
N ILE A 252 -10.35 17.74 10.01
CA ILE A 252 -11.77 17.56 10.35
C ILE A 252 -12.38 18.88 10.82
N TYR A 253 -11.70 19.58 11.74
CA TYR A 253 -12.23 20.84 12.26
C TYR A 253 -12.37 21.91 11.19
N ILE A 254 -11.38 22.05 10.30
CA ILE A 254 -11.47 22.98 9.16
C ILE A 254 -12.62 22.59 8.23
N GLN A 255 -12.72 21.30 7.85
CA GLN A 255 -13.74 20.81 6.93
C GLN A 255 -15.16 21.10 7.42
N PHE A 256 -15.41 20.99 8.73
CA PHE A 256 -16.73 21.22 9.33
C PHE A 256 -16.90 22.61 9.98
N GLY A 257 -15.95 23.53 9.79
CA GLY A 257 -16.03 24.90 10.31
C GLY A 257 -15.99 25.00 11.85
N GLN A 258 -15.33 24.05 12.52
CA GLN A 258 -15.16 23.98 13.98
C GLN A 258 -13.98 24.85 14.43
N TRP A 259 -14.09 26.17 14.21
CA TRP A 259 -12.98 27.11 14.42
C TRP A 259 -12.55 27.25 15.89
N LYS A 260 -13.47 27.06 16.84
CA LYS A 260 -13.16 27.17 18.28
C LYS A 260 -12.30 25.99 18.75
N GLU A 261 -12.61 24.82 18.23
CA GLU A 261 -11.92 23.56 18.45
C GLU A 261 -10.50 23.65 17.89
N THR A 262 -10.33 24.18 16.68
CA THR A 262 -9.00 24.45 16.10
C THR A 262 -8.15 25.37 16.98
N GLN A 263 -8.71 26.48 17.48
CA GLN A 263 -7.96 27.43 18.32
C GLN A 263 -7.60 26.89 19.71
N SER A 264 -8.38 25.92 20.21
CA SER A 264 -8.18 25.29 21.51
C SER A 264 -7.35 24.00 21.44
N THR A 265 -7.09 23.50 20.23
CA THR A 265 -6.22 22.34 20.03
C THR A 265 -4.79 22.71 20.45
N PRO A 266 -4.19 21.98 21.40
CA PRO A 266 -2.82 22.24 21.81
C PRO A 266 -1.86 22.17 20.63
N ASP A 267 -0.87 23.04 20.61
CA ASP A 267 0.18 23.06 19.59
C ASP A 267 0.89 21.70 19.56
N SER A 268 0.69 20.92 18.48
CA SER A 268 1.20 19.55 18.32
C SER A 268 2.73 19.49 18.33
N THR A 269 3.40 20.63 18.21
CA THR A 269 4.83 20.81 18.46
C THR A 269 5.27 20.35 19.87
N ARG A 270 4.37 20.29 20.86
CA ARG A 270 4.70 19.72 22.18
C ARG A 270 4.66 18.18 22.23
N GLN A 271 3.83 17.52 21.44
CA GLN A 271 3.79 16.04 21.34
C GLN A 271 4.83 15.51 20.34
N GLY A 272 5.07 16.21 19.22
CA GLY A 272 6.17 15.92 18.30
C GLY A 272 7.57 16.20 18.87
N SER A 273 7.68 16.79 20.06
CA SER A 273 8.95 17.06 20.74
C SER A 273 9.71 15.79 21.11
N VAL A 274 9.00 14.67 21.32
CA VAL A 274 9.61 13.38 21.60
C VAL A 274 10.29 12.80 20.35
N LEU A 275 9.72 13.04 19.18
CA LEU A 275 10.20 12.57 17.88
C LEU A 275 11.35 13.44 17.32
N CYS A 276 11.26 14.76 17.49
CA CYS A 276 12.30 15.69 17.05
C CYS A 276 13.59 15.59 17.91
N HIS A 277 13.49 15.15 19.19
CA HIS A 277 14.67 14.89 20.02
C HIS A 277 15.44 13.64 19.58
N HIS A 278 14.76 12.55 19.20
CA HIS A 278 15.43 11.31 18.78
C HIS A 278 16.20 11.50 17.46
N ARG A 279 15.63 12.27 16.52
CA ARG A 279 16.31 12.64 15.27
C ARG A 279 17.53 13.54 15.51
N ASN A 280 17.47 14.43 16.49
CA ASN A 280 18.61 15.27 16.88
C ASN A 280 19.71 14.48 17.64
N ASP A 281 19.37 13.46 18.41
CA ASP A 281 20.34 12.62 19.11
C ASP A 281 21.11 11.68 18.16
N LEU A 282 20.46 11.17 17.10
CA LEU A 282 21.13 10.44 16.02
C LEU A 282 22.07 11.34 15.20
N LEU A 283 21.65 12.57 14.88
CA LEU A 283 22.51 13.56 14.20
C LEU A 283 23.67 14.05 15.09
N ARG A 284 23.51 14.05 16.43
CA ARG A 284 24.60 14.36 17.37
C ARG A 284 25.62 13.22 17.50
N GLN A 285 25.22 11.97 17.27
CA GLN A 285 26.16 10.84 17.24
C GLN A 285 26.98 10.78 15.95
N GLU A 286 26.42 11.21 14.81
CA GLU A 286 27.17 11.33 13.54
C GLU A 286 28.17 12.50 13.53
N TYR A 287 28.02 13.49 14.42
CA TYR A 287 28.90 14.66 14.55
C TYR A 287 29.73 14.71 15.85
N CYS A 288 30.04 13.56 16.46
CA CYS A 288 31.01 13.50 17.56
C CYS A 288 32.34 12.88 17.07
N PRO A 289 33.33 13.68 16.64
CA PRO A 289 34.64 13.15 16.29
C PRO A 289 35.34 12.67 17.57
N ARG A 290 35.34 11.35 17.79
CA ARG A 290 36.34 10.73 18.65
C ARG A 290 37.70 10.80 17.96
N SER A 291 38.50 11.83 18.25
CA SER A 291 39.95 11.68 18.21
C SER A 291 40.62 12.61 19.22
N ASN A 292 40.95 12.03 20.37
CA ASN A 292 41.95 12.57 21.26
C ASN A 292 43.27 11.85 20.92
N ARG A 293 44.25 12.57 20.35
CA ARG A 293 45.71 12.36 20.56
C ARG A 293 46.58 13.33 19.73
N GLN A 294 47.15 14.30 20.45
CA GLN A 294 48.52 14.86 20.37
C GLN A 294 49.23 15.01 19.02
N CYS A 295 49.55 16.26 18.67
CA CYS A 295 50.83 16.65 18.08
C CYS A 295 51.23 18.05 18.59
N HIS A 296 52.34 18.07 19.35
CA HIS A 296 53.07 19.20 19.98
C HIS A 296 52.42 19.94 21.16
#